data_AF-A0A9C8HX37-F1
#
_entry.id   AF-A0A9C8HX37-F1
#
_cell.length_a   1.000
_cell.length_b   1.000
_cell.length_c   1.000
_cell.angle_alpha   90.00
_cell.angle_beta   90.00
_cell.angle_gamma   90.00
#
_symmetry.space_group_name_H-M   'P 1'
#
loop_
_entity.id
_entity.type
_entity.pdbx_description
1 polymer ?
#
loop_
_entity_poly.entity_id
_entity_poly.type
_entity_poly.pdbx_seq_one_letter_code
_entity_poly.pdbx_strand_id
1 'polypeptide(L)'
;MKREDFVSVGLIVGTFGKAGELKVKLLSDSPDILNEVPRVVIEQEGRITPIDIEYAKIHKGLLIVKVKSCNSITEGLQFKGGFLSIYKDERPHPGEDEYYADELIGLKVFTLSGRSLGTVRELYSV
;
A
#
# COMPACT_ATOMS: atom_id res chain seq x y z
N MET A 1 8.14 5.04 14.87
CA MET A 1 7.40 4.12 13.99
C MET A 1 8.43 3.44 13.11
N LYS A 2 8.48 2.10 13.07
CA LYS A 2 9.45 1.39 12.22
C LYS A 2 8.79 1.08 10.88
N ARG A 3 9.56 1.13 9.79
CA ARG A 3 9.07 0.79 8.44
C ARG A 3 8.49 -0.63 8.37
N GLU A 4 9.01 -1.53 9.18
CA GLU A 4 8.63 -2.95 9.26
C GLU A 4 7.15 -3.15 9.67
N ASP A 5 6.53 -2.13 10.27
CA ASP A 5 5.14 -2.15 10.73
C ASP A 5 4.14 -1.75 9.62
N PHE A 6 4.62 -1.34 8.44
CA PHE A 6 3.79 -0.80 7.37
C PHE A 6 3.89 -1.59 6.07
N VAL A 7 2.80 -1.60 5.31
CA VAL A 7 2.71 -2.18 3.97
C VAL A 7 2.34 -1.07 2.99
N SER A 8 3.18 -0.89 1.98
CA SER A 8 2.92 0.08 0.90
C SER A 8 1.84 -0.45 -0.04
N VAL A 9 0.73 0.30 -0.14
CA VAL A 9 -0.44 -0.05 -0.95
C VAL A 9 -0.50 0.75 -2.25
N GLY A 10 0.24 1.87 -2.34
CA GLY A 10 0.26 2.70 -3.53
C GLY A 10 1.45 3.65 -3.61
N LEU A 11 1.79 4.08 -4.82
CA LEU A 11 2.78 5.10 -5.11
C LEU A 11 2.09 6.42 -5.48
N ILE A 12 2.45 7.51 -4.80
CA ILE A 12 1.92 8.84 -5.11
C ILE A 12 2.64 9.38 -6.35
N VAL A 13 1.94 9.43 -7.48
CA VAL A 13 2.51 9.83 -8.78
C VAL A 13 2.30 11.32 -9.08
N GLY A 14 1.48 12.01 -8.30
CA GLY A 14 1.24 13.45 -8.41
C GLY A 14 -0.03 13.86 -7.70
N THR A 15 -0.64 14.95 -8.18
CA THR A 15 -1.90 15.47 -7.68
C THR A 15 -3.03 15.34 -8.69
N PHE A 16 -4.25 15.50 -8.21
CA PHE A 16 -5.48 15.59 -8.99
C PHE A 16 -6.24 16.82 -8.52
N GLY A 17 -6.91 17.54 -9.43
CA GLY A 17 -7.69 18.72 -9.06
C GLY A 17 -6.87 19.90 -8.54
N LYS A 18 -7.58 20.88 -7.96
CA LYS A 18 -7.00 22.08 -7.35
C LYS A 18 -6.98 22.03 -5.82
N ALA A 19 -7.72 21.10 -5.22
CA ALA A 19 -7.91 21.00 -3.77
C ALA A 19 -6.85 20.13 -3.09
N GLY A 20 -5.76 19.81 -3.79
CA GLY A 20 -4.63 19.05 -3.26
C GLY A 20 -4.87 17.55 -3.18
N GLU A 21 -5.82 17.01 -3.94
CA GLU A 21 -6.01 15.55 -3.99
C GLU A 21 -4.75 14.86 -4.52
N LEU A 22 -4.41 13.72 -3.93
CA LEU A 22 -3.27 12.90 -4.30
C LEU A 22 -3.69 11.88 -5.35
N LYS A 23 -2.87 11.75 -6.39
CA LYS A 23 -3.01 10.72 -7.42
C LYS A 23 -2.07 9.57 -7.08
N VAL A 24 -2.65 8.42 -6.77
CA VAL A 24 -1.95 7.23 -6.28
C VAL A 24 -2.11 6.09 -7.29
N LYS A 25 -0.99 5.51 -7.70
CA LYS A 25 -0.96 4.25 -8.45
C LYS A 25 -0.97 3.11 -7.45
N LEU A 26 -1.98 2.26 -7.48
CA LEU A 26 -2.07 1.10 -6.60
C LEU A 26 -0.95 0.09 -6.89
N LEU A 27 -0.44 -0.53 -5.83
CA LEU A 27 0.50 -1.66 -5.88
C LEU A 27 -0.20 -3.00 -5.61
N SER A 28 -1.45 -2.94 -5.12
CA SER A 28 -2.31 -4.09 -4.89
C SER A 28 -3.41 -4.14 -5.94
N ASP A 29 -3.85 -5.35 -6.27
CA ASP A 29 -4.97 -5.61 -7.17
C ASP A 29 -6.35 -5.36 -6.53
N SER A 30 -6.39 -4.98 -5.24
CA SER A 30 -7.61 -4.66 -4.51
C SER A 30 -7.84 -3.13 -4.47
N PRO A 31 -8.68 -2.55 -5.35
CA PRO A 31 -8.93 -1.12 -5.38
C PRO A 31 -9.64 -0.57 -4.13
N ASP A 32 -10.35 -1.44 -3.41
CA ASP A 32 -11.11 -1.11 -2.20
C ASP A 32 -10.27 -1.13 -0.92
N ILE A 33 -8.95 -1.27 -1.02
CA ILE A 33 -8.04 -1.39 0.13
C ILE A 33 -8.12 -0.23 1.12
N LEU A 34 -8.64 0.94 0.72
CA LEU A 34 -8.83 2.09 1.62
C LEU A 34 -10.23 2.23 2.20
N ASN A 35 -11.20 1.42 1.77
CA ASN A 35 -12.56 1.47 2.31
C ASN A 35 -12.63 0.82 3.70
N GLU A 36 -11.74 -0.12 3.99
CA GLU A 36 -11.74 -0.91 5.23
C GLU A 36 -10.62 -0.53 6.21
N VAL A 37 -9.71 0.38 5.83
CA VAL A 37 -8.50 0.67 6.61
C VAL A 37 -8.58 2.02 7.33
N PRO A 38 -8.48 2.04 8.68
CA PRO A 38 -8.69 3.27 9.45
C PRO A 38 -7.43 4.14 9.59
N ARG A 39 -6.20 3.59 9.48
CA ARG A 39 -4.96 4.35 9.68
C ARG A 39 -4.04 4.25 8.47
N VAL A 40 -3.81 5.39 7.84
CA VAL A 40 -2.96 5.52 6.65
C VAL A 40 -1.79 6.45 6.94
N VAL A 41 -0.64 6.12 6.39
CA VAL A 41 0.58 6.94 6.47
C VAL A 41 1.13 7.20 5.08
N ILE A 42 1.88 8.29 4.94
CA ILE A 42 2.71 8.56 3.77
C ILE A 42 4.17 8.33 4.18
N GLU A 43 4.84 7.43 3.47
CA GLU A 43 6.26 7.15 3.60
C GLU A 43 7.04 7.85 2.48
N GLN A 44 7.94 8.77 2.85
CA GLN A 44 8.73 9.53 1.88
C GLN A 44 10.08 9.89 2.48
N GLU A 45 11.18 9.62 1.76
CA GLU A 45 12.56 9.98 2.18
C GLU A 45 12.90 9.52 3.62
N GLY A 46 12.43 8.34 4.01
CA GLY A 46 12.64 7.77 5.34
C GLY A 46 11.78 8.38 6.46
N ARG A 47 10.88 9.32 6.12
CA ARG A 47 9.87 9.88 7.03
C ARG A 47 8.55 9.14 6.87
N ILE A 48 7.88 8.91 7.99
CA ILE A 48 6.54 8.31 8.05
C ILE A 48 5.61 9.37 8.63
N THR A 49 4.62 9.80 7.84
CA THR A 49 3.68 10.86 8.19
C THR A 49 2.28 10.29 8.27
N PRO A 50 1.66 10.19 9.46
CA PRO A 50 0.26 9.84 9.59
C PRO A 50 -0.63 10.86 8.87
N ILE A 51 -1.66 10.38 8.18
CA ILE A 51 -2.60 11.23 7.47
C ILE A 51 -4.05 10.84 7.77
N ASP A 52 -4.90 11.85 7.83
CA ASP A 52 -6.35 11.67 7.86
C ASP A 52 -6.91 11.77 6.44
N ILE A 53 -7.55 10.70 5.98
CA ILE A 53 -8.25 10.69 4.71
C ILE A 53 -9.64 11.29 4.90
N GLU A 54 -10.01 12.23 4.03
CA GLU A 54 -11.36 12.78 3.94
C GLU A 54 -12.24 11.89 3.04
N TYR A 55 -11.69 11.49 1.89
CA TYR A 55 -12.29 10.51 0.99
C TYR A 55 -11.23 9.88 0.08
N ALA A 56 -11.54 8.70 -0.44
CA ALA A 56 -10.77 8.03 -1.47
C ALA A 56 -11.71 7.53 -2.57
N LYS A 57 -11.27 7.57 -3.84
CA LYS A 57 -12.05 7.05 -4.98
C LYS A 57 -11.17 6.61 -6.13
N ILE A 58 -11.63 5.64 -6.91
CA ILE A 58 -10.96 5.23 -8.15
C ILE A 58 -11.39 6.14 -9.30
N HIS A 59 -10.41 6.66 -10.04
CA HIS A 59 -10.63 7.43 -11.27
C HIS A 59 -9.62 7.04 -12.34
N LYS A 60 -10.10 6.45 -13.45
CA LYS A 60 -9.28 5.99 -14.59
C LYS A 60 -8.13 5.05 -14.18
N GLY A 61 -8.43 4.08 -13.32
CA GLY A 61 -7.45 3.10 -12.84
C GLY A 61 -6.43 3.65 -11.82
N LEU A 62 -6.63 4.87 -11.33
CA LEU A 62 -5.81 5.47 -10.27
C LEU A 62 -6.66 5.75 -9.05
N LEU A 63 -6.06 5.61 -7.88
CA LEU A 63 -6.68 5.97 -6.62
C LEU A 63 -6.46 7.46 -6.37
N ILE A 64 -7.55 8.19 -6.16
CA ILE A 64 -7.55 9.61 -5.81
C ILE A 64 -7.87 9.73 -4.33
N VAL A 65 -6.94 10.29 -3.56
CA VAL A 65 -7.05 10.41 -2.10
C VAL A 65 -7.07 11.88 -1.71
N LYS A 66 -8.09 12.31 -0.98
CA LYS A 66 -8.12 13.63 -0.35
C LYS A 66 -7.67 13.49 1.10
N VAL A 67 -6.58 14.16 1.43
CA VAL A 67 -6.07 14.26 2.81
C VAL A 67 -6.62 15.53 3.45
N LYS A 68 -7.14 15.44 4.68
CA LYS A 68 -7.77 16.58 5.38
C LYS A 68 -6.81 17.76 5.54
N SER A 69 -5.52 17.49 5.77
CA SER A 69 -4.49 18.51 5.96
C SER A 69 -3.91 19.07 4.66
N CYS A 70 -4.27 18.56 3.48
CA CYS A 70 -3.72 18.97 2.19
C CYS A 70 -4.79 19.64 1.34
N ASN A 71 -4.70 20.95 1.13
CA ASN A 71 -5.75 21.76 0.51
C ASN A 71 -5.33 22.47 -0.79
N SER A 72 -4.08 22.31 -1.21
CA SER A 72 -3.56 22.90 -2.43
C SER A 72 -2.72 21.93 -3.26
N ILE A 73 -2.59 22.21 -4.56
CA ILE A 73 -1.70 21.46 -5.46
C ILE A 73 -0.27 21.46 -4.92
N THR A 74 0.21 22.60 -4.41
CA THR A 74 1.58 22.75 -3.93
C THR A 74 1.86 21.84 -2.73
N GLU A 75 0.93 21.76 -1.77
CA GLU A 75 1.02 20.83 -0.64
C GLU A 75 0.99 19.38 -1.13
N GLY A 76 0.06 19.04 -2.02
CA GLY A 76 -0.07 17.67 -2.53
C GLY A 76 1.16 17.21 -3.31
N LEU A 77 1.81 18.12 -4.05
CA LEU A 77 3.04 17.84 -4.79
C LEU A 77 4.21 17.49 -3.88
N GLN A 78 4.22 17.95 -2.62
CA GLN A 78 5.27 17.59 -1.67
C GLN A 78 5.31 16.08 -1.42
N PHE A 79 4.15 15.41 -1.48
CA PHE A 79 4.06 13.96 -1.29
C PHE A 79 4.38 13.14 -2.55
N LYS A 80 4.64 13.77 -3.70
CA LYS A 80 4.94 13.06 -4.95
C LYS A 80 6.21 12.22 -4.80
N GLY A 81 6.13 10.97 -5.24
CA GLY A 81 7.19 9.97 -5.08
C GLY A 81 7.19 9.26 -3.73
N GLY A 82 6.33 9.67 -2.79
CA GLY A 82 6.07 8.93 -1.56
C GLY A 82 5.17 7.72 -1.79
N PHE A 83 5.18 6.81 -0.81
CA PHE A 83 4.30 5.65 -0.76
C PHE A 83 3.13 5.92 0.19
N LEU A 84 1.93 5.58 -0.25
CA LEU A 84 0.78 5.43 0.61
C LEU A 84 0.87 4.05 1.25
N SER A 85 0.89 4.00 2.57
CA SER A 85 1.06 2.76 3.33
C SER A 85 0.04 2.64 4.45
N ILE A 86 -0.25 1.40 4.81
CA ILE A 86 -1.16 1.03 5.90
C ILE A 86 -0.41 0.24 6.96
N TYR A 87 -0.97 0.14 8.15
CA TYR A 87 -0.44 -0.75 9.18
C TYR A 87 -0.57 -2.21 8.75
N LYS A 88 0.48 -3.00 8.96
CA LYS A 88 0.50 -4.42 8.55
C LYS A 88 -0.59 -5.22 9.27
N ASP A 89 -0.91 -4.89 10.51
CA ASP A 89 -1.99 -5.50 11.31
C ASP A 89 -3.39 -5.11 10.84
N GLU A 90 -3.53 -4.08 10.00
CA GLU A 90 -4.81 -3.60 9.48
C GLU A 90 -5.01 -3.94 8.00
N ARG A 91 -4.10 -4.71 7.40
CA ARG A 91 -4.31 -5.19 6.04
C ARG A 91 -5.56 -6.07 5.99
N PRO A 92 -6.36 -5.99 4.91
CA PRO A 92 -7.48 -6.90 4.72
C PRO A 92 -7.03 -8.36 4.90
N HIS A 93 -7.89 -9.19 5.49
CA HIS A 93 -7.57 -10.61 5.52
C HIS A 93 -7.69 -11.15 4.10
N PRO A 94 -6.70 -11.91 3.61
CA PRO A 94 -6.82 -12.55 2.31
C PRO A 94 -7.96 -13.59 2.37
N GLY A 95 -8.56 -13.91 1.22
CA GLY A 95 -9.55 -14.99 1.12
C GLY A 95 -8.98 -16.37 1.51
N GLU A 96 -9.84 -17.39 1.62
CA GLU A 96 -9.46 -18.73 2.11
C GLU A 96 -8.28 -19.39 1.35
N ASP A 97 -8.05 -19.00 0.09
CA ASP A 97 -6.97 -19.51 -0.77
C ASP A 97 -6.01 -18.41 -1.25
N GLU A 98 -6.03 -17.24 -0.61
CA GLU A 98 -5.16 -16.12 -0.93
C GLU A 98 -4.11 -15.91 0.17
N TYR A 99 -2.92 -15.47 -0.24
CA TYR A 99 -1.81 -15.21 0.67
C TYR A 99 -1.07 -13.96 0.21
N TYR A 100 -0.60 -13.16 1.16
CA TYR A 100 0.28 -12.05 0.83
C TYR A 100 1.68 -12.55 0.47
N ALA A 101 2.31 -11.89 -0.49
CA ALA A 101 3.65 -12.22 -0.95
C ALA A 101 4.69 -12.30 0.20
N ASP A 102 4.59 -11.40 1.17
CA ASP A 102 5.49 -11.37 2.33
C ASP A 102 5.27 -12.53 3.32
N GLU A 103 4.10 -13.19 3.30
CA GLU A 103 3.82 -14.36 4.13
C GLU A 103 4.45 -15.63 3.56
N LEU A 104 4.65 -15.66 2.24
CA LEU A 104 5.22 -16.82 1.55
C LEU A 104 6.75 -16.84 1.64
N ILE A 105 7.40 -15.68 1.68
CA ILE A 105 8.86 -15.58 1.78
C ILE A 105 9.33 -16.16 3.13
N GLY A 106 10.30 -17.06 3.08
CA GLY A 106 10.82 -17.75 4.28
C GLY A 106 10.15 -19.09 4.60
N LEU A 107 9.06 -19.46 3.91
CA LEU A 107 8.44 -20.76 4.08
C LEU A 107 9.31 -21.90 3.53
N LYS A 108 9.35 -23.02 4.26
CA LYS A 108 10.02 -24.24 3.80
C LYS A 108 9.13 -25.00 2.83
N VAL A 109 9.68 -25.37 1.68
CA VAL A 109 8.99 -26.10 0.64
C VAL A 109 9.34 -27.58 0.74
N PHE A 110 8.32 -28.43 0.66
CA PHE A 110 8.47 -29.89 0.68
C PHE A 110 7.71 -30.53 -0.48
N THR A 111 8.22 -31.66 -0.98
CA THR A 111 7.44 -32.54 -1.87
C THR A 111 6.34 -33.25 -1.09
N LEU A 112 5.36 -33.83 -1.80
CA LEU A 112 4.33 -34.69 -1.19
C LEU A 112 4.93 -35.92 -0.47
N SER A 113 6.14 -36.32 -0.82
CA SER A 113 6.90 -37.39 -0.16
C SER A 113 7.72 -36.93 1.05
N GLY A 114 7.62 -35.65 1.45
CA GLY A 114 8.31 -35.09 2.61
C GLY A 114 9.76 -34.66 2.36
N ARG A 115 10.25 -34.70 1.12
CA ARG A 115 11.59 -34.22 0.78
C ARG A 115 11.61 -32.70 0.79
N SER A 116 12.54 -32.10 1.54
CA SER A 116 12.74 -30.64 1.53
C SER A 116 13.35 -30.18 0.21
N LEU A 117 12.79 -29.10 -0.36
CA LEU A 117 13.26 -28.44 -1.57
C LEU A 117 13.99 -27.12 -1.28
N GLY A 118 13.83 -26.57 -0.07
CA GLY A 118 14.47 -25.33 0.36
C GLY A 118 13.48 -24.35 0.95
N THR A 119 13.79 -23.06 0.81
CA THR A 119 13.01 -21.96 1.37
C THR A 119 12.63 -20.97 0.28
N VAL A 120 11.39 -20.47 0.30
CA VAL A 120 10.95 -19.41 -0.62
C VAL A 120 11.77 -18.14 -0.37
N ARG A 121 12.49 -17.67 -1.40
CA ARG A 121 13.34 -16.48 -1.31
C ARG A 121 12.65 -15.23 -1.85
N GLU A 122 11.94 -15.38 -2.97
CA GLU A 122 11.35 -14.29 -3.73
C GLU A 122 10.20 -14.84 -4.56
N LEU A 123 9.23 -13.98 -4.86
CA LEU A 123 8.13 -14.27 -5.78
C LEU A 123 8.34 -13.42 -7.04
N TYR A 124 8.16 -14.04 -8.20
CA TYR A 124 8.32 -13.38 -9.50
C TYR A 124 7.00 -13.45 -10.27
N SER A 125 6.51 -12.30 -10.74
CA SER A 125 5.39 -12.21 -11.67
C SER A 125 5.92 -11.94 -13.07
N VAL A 126 5.49 -12.74 -14.05
CA VAL A 126 5.86 -12.64 -15.47
C VAL A 126 5.09 -11.52 -16.15
#